data_AF-A0A9X3RAK8-F1
#
_entry.id   AF-A0A9X3RAK8-F1
#
_cell.length_a   1.000
_cell.length_b   1.000
_cell.length_c   1.000
_cell.angle_alpha   90.00
_cell.angle_beta   90.00
_cell.angle_gamma   90.00
#
_symmetry.space_group_name_H-M   'P 1'
#
loop_
_entity.id
_entity.type
_entity.pdbx_description
1 polymer ?
#
loop_
_entity_poly.entity_id
_entity_poly.type
_entity_poly.pdbx_seq_one_letter_code
_entity_poly.pdbx_strand_id
1 'polypeptide(L)'
;MFNKISKVVLVAFLALGITNLGNMKVDASTNKVMWGKTELKQGQIGKVTILADTNLVKVGSNGSLNKVRTLKKGDEYRVYTYKGTNGGLYGVGASSYVQKGSQVKYETPSRSKIALLNKEVIGGLTPKTGMKLVYSPSFTENTQNEFTVSDSYNSEYDITEAFLMKKGDSLNSFTYIERKNRLAFGVSHTDWITLDLAFPLIEGKQTKEYYLTEDNDEAFYNVNVESTTSTVKVKAGTFQNVVVVRINNGHTYYIAPGIGIIKLVDKKGVVKAELLSFK
;
A
#
# COMPACT_ATOMS: atom_id res chain seq x y z
N MET A 1 -25.26 -79.50 15.07
CA MET A 1 -26.51 -79.18 15.81
C MET A 1 -26.73 -77.67 15.70
N PHE A 2 -27.91 -77.25 15.24
CA PHE A 2 -28.42 -75.87 15.06
C PHE A 2 -27.74 -75.01 13.97
N ASN A 3 -28.18 -75.06 12.70
CA ASN A 3 -29.34 -74.41 12.04
C ASN A 3 -29.33 -72.87 11.92
N LYS A 4 -29.17 -72.42 10.66
CA LYS A 4 -29.88 -71.37 9.92
C LYS A 4 -30.62 -70.28 10.73
N ILE A 5 -30.37 -69.01 10.39
CA ILE A 5 -31.37 -68.03 9.92
C ILE A 5 -30.69 -67.06 8.94
N SER A 6 -31.46 -66.69 7.92
CA SER A 6 -31.06 -66.07 6.66
C SER A 6 -31.49 -64.60 6.62
N LYS A 7 -30.66 -63.78 5.94
CA LYS A 7 -30.95 -62.58 5.14
C LYS A 7 -31.78 -61.44 5.78
N VAL A 8 -31.28 -60.21 5.64
CA VAL A 8 -31.94 -59.02 5.03
C VAL A 8 -31.34 -57.72 5.62
N VAL A 9 -30.67 -56.97 4.73
CA VAL A 9 -30.59 -55.49 4.68
C VAL A 9 -29.96 -54.75 5.86
N LEU A 10 -28.76 -54.20 5.62
CA LEU A 10 -28.61 -52.74 5.67
C LEU A 10 -27.47 -52.30 4.73
N VAL A 11 -27.88 -51.98 3.51
CA VAL A 11 -27.17 -51.04 2.63
C VAL A 11 -27.16 -49.69 3.36
N ALA A 12 -26.03 -49.30 3.95
CA ALA A 12 -25.79 -47.91 4.33
C ALA A 12 -24.30 -47.71 4.64
N PHE A 13 -23.75 -46.61 4.12
CA PHE A 13 -22.44 -46.04 4.46
C PHE A 13 -21.19 -46.56 3.73
N LEU A 14 -21.27 -46.70 2.40
CA LEU A 14 -20.12 -46.42 1.53
C LEU A 14 -20.39 -45.17 0.69
N ALA A 15 -20.51 -44.04 1.37
CA ALA A 15 -20.43 -42.70 0.79
C ALA A 15 -19.46 -41.88 1.65
N LEU A 16 -18.20 -42.34 1.69
CA LEU A 16 -17.10 -41.49 2.16
C LEU A 16 -16.89 -40.44 1.08
N GLY A 17 -17.36 -39.23 1.42
CA GLY A 17 -17.49 -38.10 0.52
C GLY A 17 -16.20 -37.80 -0.22
N ILE A 18 -16.32 -37.77 -1.54
CA ILE A 18 -15.48 -36.95 -2.39
C ILE A 18 -15.80 -35.51 -1.95
N THR A 19 -14.98 -34.96 -1.06
CA THR A 19 -15.03 -33.54 -0.75
C THR A 19 -14.71 -32.81 -2.05
N ASN A 20 -15.73 -32.17 -2.62
CA ASN A 20 -15.55 -31.11 -3.59
C ASN A 20 -14.53 -30.12 -2.99
N LEU A 21 -13.29 -30.17 -3.47
CA LEU A 21 -12.40 -29.02 -3.45
C LEU A 21 -13.06 -28.00 -4.38
N GLY A 22 -14.07 -27.31 -3.84
CA GLY A 22 -14.56 -26.10 -4.43
C GLY A 22 -13.34 -25.22 -4.64
N ASN A 23 -13.12 -24.82 -5.89
CA ASN A 23 -12.24 -23.72 -6.22
C ASN A 23 -12.61 -22.57 -5.27
N MET A 24 -11.86 -22.44 -4.17
CA MET A 24 -11.76 -21.19 -3.47
C MET A 24 -11.09 -20.28 -4.48
N LYS A 25 -11.91 -19.63 -5.31
CA LYS A 25 -11.57 -18.29 -5.75
C LYS A 25 -11.34 -17.56 -4.45
N VAL A 26 -10.07 -17.44 -4.09
CA VAL A 26 -9.61 -16.30 -3.33
C VAL A 26 -10.12 -15.14 -4.14
N ASP A 27 -11.24 -14.56 -3.72
CA ASP A 27 -11.60 -13.23 -4.16
C ASP A 27 -10.39 -12.41 -3.78
N ALA A 28 -9.54 -12.15 -4.77
CA ALA A 28 -8.51 -11.14 -4.64
C ALA A 28 -9.30 -9.90 -4.24
N SER A 29 -9.22 -9.55 -2.97
CA SER A 29 -9.68 -8.28 -2.43
C SER A 29 -8.94 -7.25 -3.27
N THR A 30 -9.57 -6.82 -4.37
CA THR A 30 -9.09 -5.71 -5.16
C THR A 30 -9.19 -4.54 -4.20
N ASN A 31 -8.05 -4.14 -3.63
CA ASN A 31 -7.98 -3.05 -2.67
C ASN A 31 -8.41 -1.78 -3.38
N LYS A 32 -9.71 -1.49 -3.33
CA LYS A 32 -10.33 -0.32 -3.96
C LYS A 32 -9.80 0.92 -3.27
N VAL A 33 -9.16 1.80 -4.03
CA VAL A 33 -8.70 3.08 -3.51
C VAL A 33 -9.90 4.01 -3.37
N MET A 34 -10.41 4.21 -2.15
CA MET A 34 -11.59 5.05 -1.95
C MET A 34 -11.24 6.55 -1.90
N TRP A 35 -12.09 7.38 -2.52
CA TRP A 35 -12.05 8.83 -2.46
C TRP A 35 -13.44 9.43 -2.26
N GLY A 36 -13.69 9.80 -1.00
CA GLY A 36 -15.03 10.09 -0.54
C GLY A 36 -15.88 8.83 -0.64
N LYS A 37 -17.05 8.94 -1.26
CA LYS A 37 -17.99 7.86 -1.51
C LYS A 37 -17.72 7.11 -2.82
N THR A 38 -16.71 7.52 -3.58
CA THR A 38 -16.38 6.92 -4.89
C THR A 38 -15.02 6.22 -4.85
N GLU A 39 -14.89 5.04 -5.44
CA GLU A 39 -13.59 4.42 -5.72
C GLU A 39 -12.83 5.26 -6.76
N LEU A 40 -11.60 5.68 -6.49
CA LEU A 40 -10.71 6.33 -7.45
C LEU A 40 -10.33 5.33 -8.56
N LYS A 41 -10.47 5.73 -9.82
CA LYS A 41 -10.17 4.88 -10.98
C LYS A 41 -9.11 5.49 -11.89
N GLN A 42 -8.41 4.64 -12.63
CA GLN A 42 -7.45 5.09 -13.64
C GLN A 42 -8.17 5.94 -14.71
N GLY A 43 -7.53 7.04 -15.12
CA GLY A 43 -8.10 8.03 -16.04
C GLY A 43 -9.06 9.04 -15.38
N GLN A 44 -9.35 8.93 -14.08
CA GLN A 44 -10.07 9.95 -13.34
C GLN A 44 -9.16 11.16 -13.10
N ILE A 45 -9.60 12.35 -13.53
CA ILE A 45 -8.86 13.61 -13.35
C ILE A 45 -9.30 14.38 -12.10
N GLY A 46 -10.47 14.05 -11.56
CA GLY A 46 -11.03 14.71 -10.39
C GLY A 46 -12.32 14.09 -9.86
N LYS A 47 -12.95 14.77 -8.92
CA LYS A 47 -14.26 14.43 -8.35
C LYS A 47 -15.07 15.71 -8.23
N VAL A 48 -16.37 15.62 -8.50
CA VAL A 48 -17.33 16.67 -8.14
C VAL A 48 -18.15 16.22 -6.95
N THR A 49 -18.33 17.13 -6.00
CA THR A 49 -19.28 17.01 -4.88
C THR A 49 -20.40 18.01 -5.10
N ILE A 50 -21.64 17.53 -5.10
CA ILE A 50 -22.82 18.38 -5.31
C ILE A 50 -23.16 19.10 -4.00
N LEU A 51 -23.03 20.43 -3.98
CA LEU A 51 -23.27 21.27 -2.81
C LEU A 51 -24.74 21.69 -2.67
N ALA A 52 -25.46 21.75 -3.79
CA ALA A 52 -26.89 22.01 -3.89
C ALA A 52 -27.47 21.27 -5.09
N ASP A 53 -28.76 20.94 -5.06
CA ASP A 53 -29.43 20.23 -6.16
C ASP A 53 -29.14 20.90 -7.51
N THR A 54 -28.69 20.10 -8.47
CA THR A 54 -28.30 20.58 -9.81
C THR A 54 -28.65 19.55 -10.86
N ASN A 55 -28.39 19.83 -12.14
CA ASN A 55 -28.75 18.94 -13.24
C ASN A 55 -27.54 18.16 -13.76
N LEU A 56 -27.74 16.88 -14.01
CA LEU A 56 -26.90 16.11 -14.93
C LEU A 56 -27.39 16.39 -16.34
N VAL A 57 -26.48 16.73 -17.25
CA VAL A 57 -26.82 17.13 -18.63
C VAL A 57 -26.03 16.36 -19.67
N LYS A 58 -26.57 16.28 -20.89
CA LYS A 58 -25.83 15.92 -22.11
C LYS A 58 -25.74 17.13 -23.02
N VAL A 59 -24.66 17.24 -23.79
CA VAL A 59 -24.50 18.29 -24.81
C VAL A 59 -25.19 17.83 -26.10
N GLY A 60 -26.17 18.59 -26.56
CA GLY A 60 -26.88 18.37 -27.83
C GLY A 60 -26.00 18.72 -29.04
N SER A 61 -26.48 18.36 -30.24
CA SER A 61 -25.76 18.63 -31.51
C SER A 61 -25.55 20.11 -31.78
N ASN A 62 -26.45 20.97 -31.31
CA ASN A 62 -26.35 22.43 -31.39
C ASN A 62 -25.60 23.07 -30.20
N GLY A 63 -25.00 22.26 -29.32
CA GLY A 63 -24.31 22.73 -28.12
C GLY A 63 -25.20 23.00 -26.91
N SER A 64 -26.53 22.81 -27.02
CA SER A 64 -27.46 23.00 -25.88
C SER A 64 -27.25 21.96 -24.78
N LEU A 65 -27.65 22.29 -23.56
CA LEU A 65 -27.59 21.37 -22.42
C LEU A 65 -28.96 20.72 -22.19
N ASN A 66 -29.05 19.42 -22.48
CA ASN A 66 -30.26 18.64 -22.28
C ASN A 66 -30.21 17.95 -20.91
N LYS A 67 -31.17 18.24 -20.03
CA LYS A 67 -31.27 17.61 -18.70
C LYS A 67 -31.52 16.11 -18.83
N VAL A 68 -30.68 15.32 -18.16
CA VAL A 68 -30.85 13.87 -17.98
C VAL A 68 -31.63 13.58 -16.71
N ARG A 69 -31.18 14.13 -15.58
CA ARG A 69 -31.84 14.01 -14.27
C ARG A 69 -31.32 15.08 -13.30
N THR A 70 -31.98 15.22 -12.16
CA THR A 70 -31.46 16.01 -11.04
C THR A 70 -30.44 15.19 -10.23
N LEU A 71 -29.36 15.84 -9.83
CA LEU A 71 -28.35 15.36 -8.88
C LEU A 71 -28.64 16.00 -7.52
N LYS A 72 -28.52 15.21 -6.45
CA LYS A 72 -28.87 15.67 -5.11
C LYS A 72 -27.66 16.20 -4.37
N LYS A 73 -27.89 17.18 -3.48
CA LYS A 73 -26.87 17.63 -2.53
C LYS A 73 -26.24 16.43 -1.80
N GLY A 74 -24.91 16.40 -1.75
CA GLY A 74 -24.13 15.35 -1.11
C GLY A 74 -23.79 14.16 -2.02
N ASP A 75 -24.29 14.13 -3.25
CA ASP A 75 -23.83 13.20 -4.28
C ASP A 75 -22.38 13.50 -4.67
N GLU A 76 -21.63 12.45 -5.00
CA GLU A 76 -20.27 12.55 -5.52
C GLU A 76 -20.14 11.81 -6.84
N TYR A 77 -19.48 12.43 -7.81
CA TYR A 77 -19.23 11.83 -9.12
C TYR A 77 -17.76 11.99 -9.51
N ARG A 78 -17.21 10.93 -10.12
CA ARG A 78 -15.88 10.97 -10.73
C ARG A 78 -15.90 11.89 -11.94
N VAL A 79 -14.80 12.58 -12.19
CA VAL A 79 -14.60 13.41 -13.38
C VAL A 79 -13.48 12.80 -14.21
N TYR A 80 -13.73 12.61 -15.49
CA TYR A 80 -12.77 12.06 -16.46
C TYR A 80 -12.29 13.09 -17.46
N THR A 81 -13.09 14.13 -17.72
CA THR A 81 -12.77 15.17 -18.68
C THR A 81 -13.31 16.52 -18.22
N TYR A 82 -12.70 17.60 -18.71
CA TYR A 82 -13.22 18.95 -18.57
C TYR A 82 -13.39 19.58 -19.96
N LYS A 83 -14.51 20.28 -20.18
CA LYS A 83 -14.72 21.12 -21.36
C LYS A 83 -14.93 22.56 -20.92
N GLY A 84 -14.25 23.51 -21.57
CA GLY A 84 -14.38 24.94 -21.27
C GLY A 84 -15.67 25.58 -21.81
N THR A 85 -16.44 24.88 -22.64
CA THR A 85 -17.71 25.39 -23.20
C THR A 85 -18.80 25.47 -22.12
N ASN A 86 -19.84 26.27 -22.37
CA ASN A 86 -20.99 26.45 -21.46
C ASN A 86 -20.59 26.86 -20.02
N GLY A 87 -19.54 27.67 -19.87
CA GLY A 87 -19.04 28.10 -18.55
C GLY A 87 -18.27 27.02 -17.78
N GLY A 88 -17.99 25.87 -18.40
CA GLY A 88 -17.25 24.75 -17.81
C GLY A 88 -18.14 23.54 -17.57
N LEU A 89 -17.73 22.38 -18.06
CA LEU A 89 -18.43 21.10 -17.93
C LEU A 89 -17.48 20.02 -17.43
N TYR A 90 -17.83 19.40 -16.30
CA TYR A 90 -17.15 18.22 -15.75
C TYR A 90 -17.79 16.96 -16.31
N GLY A 91 -17.06 16.21 -17.13
CA GLY A 91 -17.52 14.95 -17.72
C GLY A 91 -17.48 13.81 -16.71
N VAL A 92 -18.65 13.28 -16.35
CA VAL A 92 -18.81 12.27 -15.29
C VAL A 92 -19.05 10.84 -15.80
N GLY A 93 -18.83 10.63 -17.10
CA GLY A 93 -19.03 9.35 -17.81
C GLY A 93 -20.31 9.32 -18.65
N ALA A 94 -20.43 8.33 -19.54
CA ALA A 94 -21.58 8.13 -20.42
C ALA A 94 -22.03 9.41 -21.17
N SER A 95 -21.06 10.20 -21.64
CA SER A 95 -21.26 11.51 -22.30
C SER A 95 -22.10 12.51 -21.50
N SER A 96 -22.17 12.33 -20.17
CA SER A 96 -22.91 13.18 -19.26
C SER A 96 -21.99 14.12 -18.51
N TYR A 97 -22.51 15.30 -18.19
CA TYR A 97 -21.75 16.41 -17.62
C TYR A 97 -22.48 17.02 -16.44
N VAL A 98 -21.68 17.55 -15.52
CA VAL A 98 -22.11 18.47 -14.47
C VAL A 98 -21.52 19.82 -14.78
N GLN A 99 -22.37 20.85 -14.84
CA GLN A 99 -21.91 22.21 -15.14
C GLN A 99 -21.18 22.81 -13.94
N LYS A 100 -20.08 23.53 -14.22
CA LYS A 100 -19.31 24.24 -13.21
C LYS A 100 -20.14 25.41 -12.66
N GLY A 101 -20.10 25.59 -11.34
CA GLY A 101 -20.79 26.68 -10.66
C GLY A 101 -20.72 26.55 -9.14
N SER A 102 -21.33 27.49 -8.42
CA SER A 102 -21.35 27.50 -6.94
C SER A 102 -22.03 26.29 -6.30
N GLN A 103 -22.88 25.58 -7.06
CA GLN A 103 -23.56 24.37 -6.61
C GLN A 103 -22.67 23.12 -6.63
N VAL A 104 -21.43 23.22 -7.14
CA VAL A 104 -20.56 22.07 -7.42
C VAL A 104 -19.14 22.37 -6.97
N LYS A 105 -18.60 21.53 -6.07
CA LYS A 105 -17.19 21.58 -5.68
C LYS A 105 -16.40 20.60 -6.53
N TYR A 106 -15.38 21.06 -7.24
CA TYR A 106 -14.42 20.20 -7.92
C TYR A 106 -13.15 20.02 -7.07
N GLU A 107 -12.66 18.80 -6.99
CA GLU A 107 -11.45 18.42 -6.28
C GLU A 107 -10.59 17.53 -7.18
N THR A 108 -9.26 17.59 -7.04
CA THR A 108 -8.31 16.66 -7.67
C THR A 108 -7.82 15.63 -6.65
N PRO A 109 -7.51 14.39 -7.07
CA PRO A 109 -6.96 13.41 -6.15
C PRO A 109 -5.55 13.85 -5.71
N SER A 110 -5.20 13.59 -4.45
CA SER A 110 -3.84 13.83 -3.97
C SER A 110 -2.84 12.90 -4.66
N ARG A 111 -1.56 13.31 -4.76
CA ARG A 111 -0.48 12.47 -5.29
C ARG A 111 -0.42 11.09 -4.61
N SER A 112 -0.58 11.05 -3.30
CA SER A 112 -0.61 9.81 -2.52
C SER A 112 -1.73 8.85 -2.92
N LYS A 113 -2.91 9.36 -3.29
CA LYS A 113 -4.02 8.51 -3.77
C LYS A 113 -3.78 7.98 -5.17
N ILE A 114 -3.21 8.79 -6.05
CA ILE A 114 -2.82 8.36 -7.40
C ILE A 114 -1.74 7.27 -7.29
N ALA A 115 -0.73 7.47 -6.44
CA ALA A 115 0.32 6.51 -6.20
C ALA A 115 -0.25 5.17 -5.70
N LEU A 116 -1.17 5.21 -4.71
CA LEU A 116 -1.86 4.02 -4.23
C LEU A 116 -2.66 3.30 -5.34
N LEU A 117 -3.35 4.04 -6.20
CA LEU A 117 -4.07 3.47 -7.35
C LEU A 117 -3.10 2.81 -8.35
N ASN A 118 -1.96 3.46 -8.61
CA ASN A 118 -0.92 2.98 -9.50
C ASN A 118 -0.08 1.85 -8.87
N LYS A 119 -0.36 1.48 -7.62
CA LYS A 119 0.47 0.55 -6.83
C LYS A 119 1.93 0.98 -6.81
N GLU A 120 2.10 2.29 -6.63
CA GLU A 120 3.35 3.01 -6.67
C GLU A 120 3.60 3.62 -5.29
N VAL A 121 4.82 3.49 -4.80
CA VAL A 121 5.28 4.11 -3.56
C VAL A 121 6.51 4.95 -3.87
N ILE A 122 6.44 6.23 -3.50
CA ILE A 122 7.46 7.25 -3.79
C ILE A 122 8.10 7.85 -2.52
N GLY A 123 7.80 7.27 -1.35
CA GLY A 123 8.22 7.76 -0.04
C GLY A 123 7.19 7.48 1.05
N GLY A 124 7.40 8.07 2.22
CA GLY A 124 6.56 7.89 3.41
C GLY A 124 6.72 6.52 4.06
N LEU A 125 7.86 5.86 3.84
CA LEU A 125 8.15 4.53 4.37
C LEU A 125 8.91 4.57 5.70
N THR A 126 9.35 5.74 6.14
CA THR A 126 10.01 5.92 7.44
C THR A 126 9.01 5.93 8.61
N PRO A 127 9.42 5.49 9.81
CA PRO A 127 8.64 5.69 11.01
C PRO A 127 8.57 7.17 11.39
N LYS A 128 7.46 7.56 12.02
CA LYS A 128 7.23 8.94 12.45
C LYS A 128 7.87 9.24 13.81
N THR A 129 8.34 10.47 14.01
CA THR A 129 8.78 10.97 15.32
C THR A 129 7.79 10.66 16.45
N GLY A 130 8.35 10.32 17.61
CA GLY A 130 7.60 10.05 18.84
C GLY A 130 7.11 8.61 18.98
N MET A 131 7.20 7.81 17.91
CA MET A 131 6.83 6.40 17.98
C MET A 131 7.74 5.61 18.92
N LYS A 132 7.16 4.66 19.63
CA LYS A 132 7.91 3.60 20.34
C LYS A 132 7.71 2.28 19.62
N LEU A 133 8.78 1.69 19.11
CA LEU A 133 8.75 0.45 18.33
C LEU A 133 9.41 -0.68 19.12
N VAL A 134 8.76 -1.83 19.25
CA VAL A 134 9.34 -3.00 19.93
C VAL A 134 9.48 -4.13 18.92
N TYR A 135 10.69 -4.68 18.77
CA TYR A 135 10.99 -5.78 17.85
C TYR A 135 11.44 -7.03 18.59
N SER A 136 11.06 -8.23 18.11
CA SER A 136 11.65 -9.50 18.53
C SER A 136 11.45 -10.60 17.46
N PRO A 137 12.54 -11.15 16.87
CA PRO A 137 13.93 -10.68 17.01
C PRO A 137 14.12 -9.24 16.50
N SER A 138 15.30 -8.65 16.73
CA SER A 138 15.60 -7.25 16.41
C SER A 138 16.79 -7.14 15.46
N PHE A 139 16.52 -7.06 14.16
CA PHE A 139 17.46 -6.77 13.05
C PHE A 139 18.80 -7.53 13.09
N THR A 140 19.73 -7.12 13.95
CA THR A 140 21.08 -7.69 14.13
C THR A 140 21.16 -8.72 15.25
N GLU A 141 20.19 -8.76 16.16
CA GLU A 141 20.20 -9.59 17.36
C GLU A 141 18.93 -10.45 17.49
N ASN A 142 19.07 -11.66 18.03
CA ASN A 142 17.93 -12.51 18.36
C ASN A 142 17.32 -12.17 19.73
N THR A 143 17.23 -10.88 20.04
CA THR A 143 16.75 -10.33 21.31
C THR A 143 15.56 -9.41 21.07
N GLN A 144 14.82 -9.12 22.15
CA GLN A 144 13.78 -8.08 22.10
C GLN A 144 14.40 -6.72 22.38
N ASN A 145 14.16 -5.74 21.51
CA ASN A 145 14.62 -4.36 21.72
C ASN A 145 13.47 -3.37 21.54
N GLU A 146 13.49 -2.32 22.37
CA GLU A 146 12.58 -1.17 22.30
C GLU A 146 13.35 0.03 21.73
N PHE A 147 12.73 0.72 20.77
CA PHE A 147 13.29 1.90 20.12
C PHE A 147 12.34 3.08 20.27
N THR A 148 12.90 4.27 20.47
CA THR A 148 12.16 5.53 20.34
C THR A 148 12.58 6.20 19.04
N VAL A 149 11.60 6.70 18.28
CA VAL A 149 11.83 7.35 16.99
C VAL A 149 11.97 8.85 17.17
N SER A 150 13.04 9.40 16.60
CA SER A 150 13.19 10.83 16.34
C SER A 150 13.49 11.01 14.85
N ASP A 151 13.03 12.10 14.25
CA ASP A 151 13.30 12.43 12.85
C ASP A 151 13.90 13.83 12.72
N SER A 152 14.61 14.02 11.61
CA SER A 152 15.07 15.30 11.12
C SER A 152 14.65 15.44 9.65
N TYR A 153 14.44 16.68 9.23
CA TYR A 153 14.21 17.00 7.82
C TYR A 153 15.18 18.08 7.37
N ASN A 154 15.93 17.78 6.32
CA ASN A 154 16.81 18.73 5.66
C ASN A 154 16.14 19.24 4.37
N SER A 155 15.71 20.50 4.39
CA SER A 155 15.02 21.12 3.24
C SER A 155 15.93 21.44 2.05
N GLU A 156 17.24 21.57 2.26
CA GLU A 156 18.21 21.83 1.18
C GLU A 156 18.36 20.59 0.30
N TYR A 157 18.41 19.41 0.92
CA TYR A 157 18.62 18.14 0.23
C TYR A 157 17.34 17.30 0.05
N ASP A 158 16.20 17.75 0.59
CA ASP A 158 14.92 17.02 0.59
C ASP A 158 15.09 15.60 1.17
N ILE A 159 15.71 15.55 2.36
CA ILE A 159 16.04 14.31 3.08
C ILE A 159 15.30 14.28 4.41
N THR A 160 14.61 13.18 4.66
CA THR A 160 14.11 12.83 6.00
C THR A 160 14.99 11.72 6.57
N GLU A 161 15.54 11.94 7.75
CA GLU A 161 16.23 10.90 8.51
C GLU A 161 15.36 10.52 9.71
N ALA A 162 15.13 9.23 9.92
CA ALA A 162 14.42 8.74 11.11
C ALA A 162 15.33 7.78 11.89
N PHE A 163 15.67 8.18 13.11
CA PHE A 163 16.57 7.47 14.02
C PHE A 163 15.76 6.60 14.97
N LEU A 164 16.10 5.31 15.02
CA LEU A 164 15.58 4.33 15.97
C LEU A 164 16.57 4.20 17.11
N MET A 165 16.38 4.99 18.16
CA MET A 165 17.25 4.98 19.33
C MET A 165 16.88 3.82 20.25
N LYS A 166 17.76 2.84 20.41
CA LYS A 166 17.54 1.71 21.32
C LYS A 166 17.51 2.20 22.76
N LYS A 167 16.53 1.71 23.51
CA LYS A 167 16.35 2.04 24.92
C LYS A 167 17.53 1.52 25.74
N GLY A 168 18.14 2.42 26.49
CA GLY A 168 19.29 2.11 27.35
C GLY A 168 20.64 2.06 26.63
N ASP A 169 20.67 2.22 25.30
CA ASP A 169 21.90 2.19 24.52
C ASP A 169 21.70 2.91 23.18
N SER A 170 22.07 4.20 23.11
CA SER A 170 21.91 5.00 21.88
C SER A 170 22.91 4.64 20.77
N LEU A 171 24.02 3.98 21.09
CA LEU A 171 25.03 3.58 20.11
C LEU A 171 24.53 2.42 19.24
N ASN A 172 23.71 1.53 19.82
CA ASN A 172 23.05 0.44 19.12
C ASN A 172 21.70 0.87 18.50
N SER A 173 21.76 1.88 17.62
CA SER A 173 20.60 2.44 16.93
C SER A 173 20.59 2.13 15.42
N PHE A 174 19.46 2.38 14.77
CA PHE A 174 19.32 2.27 13.31
C PHE A 174 18.82 3.59 12.73
N THR A 175 19.11 3.84 11.45
CA THR A 175 18.66 5.04 10.76
C THR A 175 17.97 4.67 9.46
N TYR A 176 16.80 5.27 9.24
CA TYR A 176 16.21 5.40 7.91
C TYR A 176 16.66 6.72 7.29
N ILE A 177 17.02 6.69 6.01
CA ILE A 177 17.28 7.89 5.21
C ILE A 177 16.35 7.82 4.00
N GLU A 178 15.36 8.70 3.96
CA GLU A 178 14.43 8.80 2.85
C GLU A 178 14.70 10.10 2.08
N ARG A 179 14.98 9.93 0.79
CA ARG A 179 15.15 11.03 -0.17
C ARG A 179 14.05 10.90 -1.23
N LYS A 180 13.87 11.95 -2.03
CA LYS A 180 12.95 11.94 -3.17
C LYS A 180 13.07 10.72 -4.10
N ASN A 181 14.27 10.16 -4.25
CA ASN A 181 14.55 9.06 -5.18
C ASN A 181 15.00 7.74 -4.53
N ARG A 182 15.14 7.67 -3.20
CA ARG A 182 15.61 6.44 -2.54
C ARG A 182 15.19 6.33 -1.08
N LEU A 183 15.14 5.10 -0.58
CA LEU A 183 15.00 4.76 0.84
C LEU A 183 16.18 3.89 1.25
N ALA A 184 16.95 4.33 2.24
CA ALA A 184 17.99 3.55 2.87
C ALA A 184 17.67 3.22 4.34
N PHE A 185 18.16 2.09 4.83
CA PHE A 185 18.09 1.66 6.22
C PHE A 185 19.37 0.91 6.62
N GLY A 186 19.99 1.33 7.72
CA GLY A 186 21.26 0.78 8.19
C GLY A 186 21.51 0.99 9.68
N VAL A 187 22.67 0.54 10.14
CA VAL A 187 23.13 0.73 11.52
C VAL A 187 23.65 2.15 11.67
N SER A 188 23.14 2.88 12.68
CA SER A 188 23.53 4.26 12.94
C SER A 188 25.04 4.40 13.15
N HIS A 189 25.61 5.52 12.71
CA HIS A 189 27.03 5.84 12.89
C HIS A 189 28.01 4.87 12.22
N THR A 190 27.54 4.05 11.28
CA THR A 190 28.37 3.15 10.47
C THR A 190 28.06 3.33 8.98
N ASP A 191 28.90 2.74 8.14
CA ASP A 191 28.66 2.53 6.71
C ASP A 191 27.80 1.29 6.41
N TRP A 192 27.29 0.61 7.45
CA TRP A 192 26.59 -0.66 7.30
C TRP A 192 25.11 -0.47 6.93
N ILE A 193 24.87 -0.44 5.63
CA ILE A 193 23.54 -0.33 5.03
C ILE A 193 22.97 -1.74 4.79
N THR A 194 21.74 -1.97 5.25
CA THR A 194 21.05 -3.26 5.12
C THR A 194 20.00 -3.28 4.02
N LEU A 195 19.59 -2.09 3.57
CA LEU A 195 18.62 -1.85 2.52
C LEU A 195 18.88 -0.46 1.92
N ASP A 196 19.00 -0.35 0.60
CA ASP A 196 18.98 0.93 -0.12
C ASP A 196 18.21 0.74 -1.42
N LEU A 197 17.00 1.27 -1.52
CA LEU A 197 16.09 1.05 -2.64
C LEU A 197 15.82 2.34 -3.39
N ALA A 198 15.85 2.28 -4.72
CA ALA A 198 15.36 3.37 -5.56
C ALA A 198 13.82 3.48 -5.51
N PHE A 199 13.33 4.71 -5.48
CA PHE A 199 11.95 5.04 -5.83
C PHE A 199 11.80 5.31 -7.33
N PRO A 200 10.60 5.12 -7.92
CA PRO A 200 9.40 4.57 -7.29
C PRO A 200 9.46 3.05 -7.10
N LEU A 201 8.85 2.55 -6.03
CA LEU A 201 8.54 1.12 -5.87
C LEU A 201 7.19 0.85 -6.52
N ILE A 202 7.17 0.04 -7.58
CA ILE A 202 5.95 -0.28 -8.32
C ILE A 202 5.70 -1.78 -8.23
N GLU A 203 4.53 -2.18 -7.72
CA GLU A 203 4.16 -3.59 -7.55
C GLU A 203 4.33 -4.39 -8.86
N GLY A 204 5.01 -5.53 -8.75
CA GLY A 204 5.27 -6.43 -9.87
C GLY A 204 6.37 -5.96 -10.83
N LYS A 205 7.05 -4.85 -10.54
CA LYS A 205 8.21 -4.36 -11.31
C LYS A 205 9.51 -4.50 -10.54
N GLN A 206 10.61 -4.31 -11.25
CA GLN A 206 11.93 -4.20 -10.64
C GLN A 206 12.23 -2.76 -10.22
N THR A 207 13.01 -2.65 -9.15
CA THR A 207 13.70 -1.41 -8.75
C THR A 207 15.20 -1.72 -8.57
N LYS A 208 15.99 -0.69 -8.25
CA LYS A 208 17.40 -0.82 -7.91
C LYS A 208 17.58 -0.97 -6.41
N GLU A 209 18.39 -1.94 -6.01
CA GLU A 209 19.00 -2.02 -4.69
C GLU A 209 20.45 -1.56 -4.80
N TYR A 210 20.82 -0.47 -4.13
CA TYR A 210 22.17 0.07 -4.15
C TYR A 210 23.07 -0.58 -3.10
N TYR A 211 24.36 -0.67 -3.41
CA TYR A 211 25.41 -1.08 -2.49
C TYR A 211 26.73 -0.37 -2.83
N LEU A 212 27.64 -0.33 -1.88
CA LEU A 212 29.00 0.17 -2.09
C LEU A 212 29.94 -0.98 -2.45
N THR A 213 30.77 -0.79 -3.47
CA THR A 213 31.85 -1.72 -3.82
C THR A 213 33.03 -1.58 -2.85
N GLU A 214 34.00 -2.48 -2.93
CA GLU A 214 35.25 -2.39 -2.17
C GLU A 214 36.02 -1.08 -2.44
N ASP A 215 35.86 -0.52 -3.64
CA ASP A 215 36.45 0.75 -4.06
C ASP A 215 35.62 1.98 -3.66
N ASN A 216 34.54 1.81 -2.88
CA ASN A 216 33.55 2.82 -2.50
C ASN A 216 32.74 3.41 -3.67
N ASP A 217 32.65 2.71 -4.79
CA ASP A 217 31.77 3.08 -5.89
C ASP A 217 30.32 2.62 -5.61
N GLU A 218 29.34 3.41 -6.06
CA GLU A 218 27.93 3.05 -6.00
C GLU A 218 27.60 2.05 -7.13
N ALA A 219 27.18 0.85 -6.77
CA ALA A 219 26.68 -0.18 -7.68
C ALA A 219 25.25 -0.58 -7.30
N PHE A 220 24.58 -1.36 -8.15
CA PHE A 220 23.22 -1.81 -7.86
C PHE A 220 22.87 -3.20 -8.41
N TYR A 221 21.91 -3.84 -7.74
CA TYR A 221 21.19 -5.01 -8.23
C TYR A 221 19.78 -4.61 -8.66
N ASN A 222 19.22 -5.29 -9.66
CA ASN A 222 17.79 -5.20 -9.94
C ASN A 222 17.04 -6.16 -9.03
N VAL A 223 16.10 -5.64 -8.24
CA VAL A 223 15.34 -6.40 -7.25
C VAL A 223 13.84 -6.26 -7.49
N ASN A 224 13.09 -7.31 -7.19
CA ASN A 224 11.64 -7.33 -7.44
C ASN A 224 10.88 -6.66 -6.30
N VAL A 225 9.98 -5.75 -6.66
CA VAL A 225 8.94 -5.22 -5.77
C VAL A 225 7.76 -6.19 -5.82
N GLU A 226 7.72 -7.13 -4.87
CA GLU A 226 6.71 -8.20 -4.82
C GLU A 226 5.31 -7.64 -4.56
N SER A 227 5.20 -6.60 -3.73
CA SER A 227 3.92 -5.95 -3.43
C SER A 227 4.10 -4.51 -2.96
N THR A 228 3.11 -3.66 -3.21
CA THR A 228 2.93 -2.37 -2.51
C THR A 228 1.54 -2.25 -1.88
N THR A 229 0.70 -3.27 -2.04
CA THR A 229 -0.71 -3.25 -1.65
C THR A 229 -1.09 -4.38 -0.69
N SER A 230 -0.13 -5.22 -0.30
CA SER A 230 -0.37 -6.37 0.56
C SER A 230 -0.92 -5.97 1.93
N THR A 231 -1.83 -6.79 2.43
CA THR A 231 -2.22 -6.78 3.84
C THR A 231 -1.40 -7.83 4.57
N VAL A 232 -0.61 -7.40 5.56
CA VAL A 232 0.33 -8.27 6.28
C VAL A 232 0.01 -8.23 7.76
N LYS A 233 -0.11 -9.42 8.35
CA LYS A 233 -0.27 -9.60 9.79
C LYS A 233 1.08 -9.95 10.41
N VAL A 234 1.47 -9.19 11.42
CA VAL A 234 2.62 -9.44 12.31
C VAL A 234 2.13 -9.45 13.77
N LYS A 235 3.02 -9.66 14.73
CA LYS A 235 2.67 -9.68 16.16
C LYS A 235 2.05 -8.36 16.65
N ALA A 236 2.50 -7.22 16.11
CA ALA A 236 1.94 -5.91 16.40
C ALA A 236 0.53 -5.64 15.82
N GLY A 237 0.01 -6.51 14.95
CA GLY A 237 -1.30 -6.35 14.33
C GLY A 237 -1.30 -6.53 12.82
N THR A 238 -2.30 -5.96 12.16
CA THR A 238 -2.51 -6.07 10.70
C THR A 238 -2.25 -4.73 10.04
N PHE A 239 -1.37 -4.72 9.04
CA PHE A 239 -0.98 -3.53 8.27
C PHE A 239 -1.46 -3.67 6.83
N GLN A 240 -1.91 -2.56 6.24
CA GLN A 240 -2.33 -2.48 4.83
C GLN A 240 -1.30 -1.69 4.02
N ASN A 241 -1.30 -1.87 2.70
CA ASN A 241 -0.38 -1.20 1.77
C ASN A 241 1.08 -1.46 2.13
N VAL A 242 1.37 -2.68 2.57
CA VAL A 242 2.72 -3.09 2.94
C VAL A 242 3.53 -3.31 1.67
N VAL A 243 4.66 -2.62 1.61
CA VAL A 243 5.69 -2.81 0.60
C VAL A 243 6.45 -4.08 0.94
N VAL A 244 6.47 -5.03 0.00
CA VAL A 244 7.22 -6.29 0.11
C VAL A 244 8.27 -6.29 -0.98
N VAL A 245 9.54 -6.30 -0.59
CA VAL A 245 10.68 -6.31 -1.51
C VAL A 245 11.61 -7.44 -1.11
N ARG A 246 11.99 -8.26 -2.10
CA ARG A 246 13.04 -9.27 -1.94
C ARG A 246 14.31 -8.76 -2.58
N ILE A 247 15.32 -8.56 -1.73
CA ILE A 247 16.61 -8.03 -2.15
C ILE A 247 17.56 -9.12 -2.64
N ASN A 248 18.70 -8.74 -3.22
CA ASN A 248 19.58 -9.65 -3.95
C ASN A 248 20.14 -10.80 -3.09
N ASN A 249 20.41 -10.56 -1.80
CA ASN A 249 20.88 -11.60 -0.87
C ASN A 249 19.78 -12.62 -0.47
N GLY A 250 18.54 -12.43 -0.96
CA GLY A 250 17.38 -13.27 -0.71
C GLY A 250 16.56 -12.89 0.51
N HIS A 251 16.95 -11.87 1.27
CA HIS A 251 16.14 -11.32 2.36
C HIS A 251 14.87 -10.66 1.81
N THR A 252 13.79 -10.74 2.58
CA THR A 252 12.51 -10.09 2.27
C THR A 252 12.16 -9.09 3.35
N TYR A 253 11.99 -7.84 2.93
CA TYR A 253 11.59 -6.72 3.78
C TYR A 253 10.10 -6.46 3.60
N TYR A 254 9.40 -6.31 4.72
CA TYR A 254 8.00 -5.90 4.79
C TYR A 254 7.96 -4.53 5.45
N ILE A 255 7.58 -3.50 4.69
CA ILE A 255 7.70 -2.10 5.10
C ILE A 255 6.31 -1.47 5.06
N ALA A 256 5.85 -0.96 6.21
CA ALA A 256 4.55 -0.30 6.32
C ALA A 256 4.72 1.23 6.30
N PRO A 257 3.93 1.97 5.50
CA PRO A 257 4.01 3.42 5.43
C PRO A 257 3.85 4.09 6.80
N GLY A 258 4.74 5.02 7.13
CA GLY A 258 4.75 5.74 8.40
C GLY A 258 5.20 4.91 9.62
N ILE A 259 5.59 3.65 9.43
CA ILE A 259 6.00 2.72 10.50
C ILE A 259 7.41 2.16 10.27
N GLY A 260 7.86 2.04 9.02
CA GLY A 260 9.13 1.38 8.69
C GLY A 260 8.99 -0.13 8.50
N ILE A 261 10.09 -0.84 8.70
CA ILE A 261 10.17 -2.29 8.53
C ILE A 261 9.36 -2.97 9.63
N ILE A 262 8.26 -3.64 9.30
CA ILE A 262 7.43 -4.38 10.25
C ILE A 262 7.87 -5.85 10.39
N LYS A 263 8.57 -6.38 9.37
CA LYS A 263 9.12 -7.73 9.35
C LYS A 263 10.30 -7.83 8.39
N LEU A 264 11.31 -8.62 8.76
CA LEU A 264 12.45 -9.01 7.94
C LEU A 264 12.61 -10.52 8.02
N VAL A 265 12.71 -11.16 6.86
CA VAL A 265 12.88 -12.62 6.73
C VAL A 265 14.11 -12.91 5.89
N ASP A 266 14.95 -13.85 6.31
CA ASP A 266 16.12 -14.25 5.53
C ASP A 266 15.76 -15.18 4.36
N LYS A 267 16.76 -15.50 3.53
CA LYS A 267 16.59 -16.39 2.36
C LYS A 267 16.11 -17.80 2.70
N LYS A 268 16.22 -18.24 3.96
CA LYS A 268 15.76 -19.54 4.45
C LYS A 268 14.37 -19.47 5.10
N GLY A 269 13.74 -18.30 5.12
CA GLY A 269 12.43 -18.10 5.76
C GLY A 269 12.52 -17.80 7.27
N VAL A 270 13.72 -17.59 7.83
CA VAL A 270 13.88 -17.28 9.25
C VAL A 270 13.63 -15.80 9.49
N VAL A 271 12.76 -15.49 10.45
CA VAL A 271 12.49 -14.11 10.87
C VAL A 271 13.73 -13.52 11.55
N LYS A 272 14.22 -12.38 11.05
CA LYS A 272 15.35 -11.61 11.63
C LYS A 272 14.90 -10.34 12.34
N ALA A 273 13.76 -9.80 11.93
CA ALA A 273 13.08 -8.75 12.68
C ALA A 273 11.56 -8.94 12.56
N GLU A 274 10.84 -8.70 13.65
CA GLU A 274 9.37 -8.63 13.61
C GLU A 274 8.86 -7.66 14.67
N LEU A 275 8.02 -6.72 14.24
CA LEU A 275 7.40 -5.74 15.12
C LEU A 275 6.39 -6.43 16.05
N LEU A 276 6.64 -6.30 17.35
CA LEU A 276 5.80 -6.82 18.43
C LEU A 276 4.70 -5.84 18.84
N SER A 277 5.04 -4.57 18.91
CA SER A 277 4.10 -3.51 19.30
C SER A 277 4.64 -2.15 18.87
N PHE A 278 3.74 -1.19 18.69
CA PHE A 278 4.08 0.21 18.52
C PHE A 278 3.12 1.11 19.31
N LYS A 279 3.58 2.30 19.69
CA LYS A 279 2.78 3.38 20.29
C LYS A 279 3.11 4.71 19.62
#